data_AF-A0A7J6WSG1-F1
#
_entry.id   AF-A0A7J6WSG1-F1
#
_cell.length_a   1.000
_cell.length_b   1.000
_cell.length_c   1.000
_cell.angle_alpha   90.00
_cell.angle_beta   90.00
_cell.angle_gamma   90.00
#
_symmetry.space_group_name_H-M   'P 1'
#
loop_
_entity.id
_entity.type
_entity.pdbx_description
1 polymer ?
#
loop_
_entity_poly.entity_id
_entity_poly.type
_entity_poly.pdbx_seq_one_letter_code
_entity_poly.pdbx_strand_id
1 'polypeptide(L)'
;ESEGSFEYGNYQREADDLRSVIQYFSERNHAITTILGHSKGGSVVLLYASKYHDVPTIINVAGSYDPKKGIAERLGKDFMEVIKRDGFIDVVSKKGQFRVTEESLMERLSTDMHAACLSIEKGCRVLTVHGSSDEFISVEDAFAFAKIIPNHKLHIIEGADHEFSKHQAELAEVVLNFIKTFIQEGKDFEPLDGASFSQDETDFLQNIMSDSNTEDNNAAVPPYDETHCQPAAFDGIW
;
A
#
# COMPACT_ATOMS: atom_id res chain seq x y z
N GLU A 1 9.03 -17.46 -1.97
CA GLU A 1 9.53 -16.48 -1.00
C GLU A 1 10.11 -15.29 -1.75
N SER A 2 9.98 -14.08 -1.19
CA SER A 2 10.67 -12.91 -1.72
C SER A 2 12.12 -12.97 -1.24
N GLU A 3 13.09 -12.84 -2.14
CA GLU A 3 14.52 -12.75 -1.78
C GLU A 3 14.92 -11.32 -1.33
N GLY A 4 13.99 -10.36 -1.34
CA GLY A 4 14.25 -8.94 -1.03
C GLY A 4 13.99 -8.56 0.43
N SER A 5 14.78 -7.62 0.96
CA SER A 5 14.49 -6.93 2.22
C SER A 5 13.43 -5.86 2.03
N PHE A 6 12.58 -5.63 3.03
CA PHE A 6 11.63 -4.51 3.04
C PHE A 6 12.36 -3.17 2.80
N GLU A 7 11.82 -2.33 1.93
CA GLU A 7 12.31 -0.99 1.66
C GLU A 7 11.22 0.06 1.91
N TYR A 8 11.58 1.14 2.60
CA TYR A 8 10.63 2.18 3.06
C TYR A 8 10.04 3.05 1.94
N GLY A 9 10.78 3.21 0.85
CA GLY A 9 10.31 3.77 -0.42
C GLY A 9 10.11 2.69 -1.46
N ASN A 10 10.50 2.96 -2.71
CA ASN A 10 10.44 2.05 -3.86
C ASN A 10 9.03 1.75 -4.38
N TYR A 11 8.13 2.73 -4.30
CA TYR A 11 6.76 2.58 -4.80
C TYR A 11 6.71 2.19 -6.29
N GLN A 12 7.56 2.81 -7.11
CA GLN A 12 7.65 2.52 -8.54
C GLN A 12 8.19 1.11 -8.81
N ARG A 13 9.19 0.68 -8.03
CA ARG A 13 9.78 -0.65 -8.15
C ARG A 13 8.82 -1.73 -7.69
N GLU A 14 8.05 -1.50 -6.63
CA GLU A 14 7.01 -2.45 -6.19
C GLU A 14 5.89 -2.59 -7.24
N ALA A 15 5.57 -1.53 -7.98
CA ALA A 15 4.68 -1.65 -9.14
C ALA A 15 5.29 -2.52 -10.26
N ASP A 16 6.62 -2.48 -10.44
CA ASP A 16 7.35 -3.31 -11.42
C ASP A 16 7.48 -4.77 -10.96
N ASP A 17 7.65 -5.00 -9.66
CA ASP A 17 7.63 -6.34 -9.07
C ASP A 17 6.22 -6.95 -9.20
N LEU A 18 5.17 -6.17 -8.90
CA LEU A 18 3.79 -6.58 -9.13
C LEU A 18 3.51 -6.89 -10.62
N ARG A 19 4.12 -6.14 -11.53
CA ARG A 19 4.04 -6.41 -12.98
C ARG A 19 4.60 -7.77 -13.33
N SER A 20 5.73 -8.13 -12.75
CA SER A 20 6.37 -9.43 -12.96
C SER A 20 5.45 -10.57 -12.51
N VAL A 21 4.75 -10.41 -11.39
CA VAL A 21 3.76 -11.40 -10.92
C VAL A 21 2.58 -11.52 -11.90
N ILE A 22 2.02 -10.41 -12.36
CA ILE A 22 0.89 -10.41 -13.30
C ILE A 22 1.27 -11.03 -14.64
N GLN A 23 2.47 -10.76 -15.15
CA GLN A 23 2.99 -11.36 -16.37
C GLN A 23 3.18 -12.88 -16.20
N TYR A 24 3.72 -13.33 -15.07
CA TYR A 24 3.89 -14.75 -14.77
C TYR A 24 2.57 -15.54 -14.86
N PHE A 25 1.47 -14.99 -14.33
CA PHE A 25 0.14 -15.60 -14.43
C PHE A 25 -0.46 -15.49 -15.84
N SER A 26 -0.28 -14.35 -16.50
CA SER A 26 -0.78 -14.11 -17.86
C SER A 26 -0.18 -15.10 -18.86
N GLU A 27 1.12 -15.38 -18.77
CA GLU A 27 1.82 -16.38 -19.58
C GLU A 27 1.29 -17.81 -19.38
N ARG A 28 0.57 -18.06 -18.28
CA ARG A 28 -0.07 -19.34 -17.94
C ARG A 28 -1.57 -19.34 -18.24
N ASN A 29 -2.05 -18.41 -19.06
CA ASN A 29 -3.46 -18.22 -19.40
C ASN A 29 -4.36 -17.90 -18.19
N HIS A 30 -3.79 -17.30 -17.14
CA HIS A 30 -4.55 -16.76 -16.03
C HIS A 30 -4.59 -15.23 -16.15
N ALA A 31 -5.71 -14.71 -16.65
CA ALA A 31 -5.92 -13.26 -16.75
C ALA A 31 -6.18 -12.68 -15.35
N ILE A 32 -5.35 -11.74 -14.92
CA ILE A 32 -5.56 -10.98 -13.69
C ILE A 32 -6.51 -9.83 -14.00
N THR A 33 -7.71 -9.87 -13.43
CA THR A 33 -8.75 -8.85 -13.67
C THR A 33 -8.79 -7.76 -12.60
N THR A 34 -8.26 -8.06 -11.42
CA THR A 34 -8.29 -7.18 -10.26
C THR A 34 -6.99 -7.28 -9.49
N ILE A 35 -6.46 -6.15 -9.04
CA ILE A 35 -5.43 -6.08 -8.00
C ILE A 35 -5.91 -5.22 -6.84
N LEU A 36 -5.53 -5.63 -5.63
CA LEU A 36 -5.85 -4.95 -4.38
C LEU A 36 -4.55 -4.68 -3.64
N GLY A 37 -4.42 -3.47 -3.09
CA GLY A 37 -3.32 -3.09 -2.22
C GLY A 37 -3.82 -2.40 -0.97
N HIS A 38 -3.20 -2.71 0.17
CA HIS A 38 -3.47 -2.07 1.46
C HIS A 38 -2.32 -1.15 1.87
N SER A 39 -2.64 -0.03 2.52
CA SER A 39 -1.66 0.93 3.03
C SER A 39 -0.68 1.39 1.92
N LYS A 40 0.63 1.17 2.08
CA LYS A 40 1.63 1.41 1.03
C LYS A 40 1.24 0.73 -0.29
N GLY A 41 0.81 -0.52 -0.22
CA GLY A 41 0.34 -1.30 -1.37
C GLY A 41 -0.85 -0.64 -2.08
N GLY A 42 -1.70 0.09 -1.36
CA GLY A 42 -2.81 0.85 -1.94
C GLY A 42 -2.34 1.94 -2.90
N SER A 43 -1.27 2.66 -2.53
CA SER A 43 -0.60 3.61 -3.44
C SER A 43 0.09 2.89 -4.60
N VAL A 44 0.74 1.74 -4.35
CA VAL A 44 1.42 0.94 -5.38
C VAL A 44 0.47 0.46 -6.47
N VAL A 45 -0.72 -0.05 -6.13
CA VAL A 45 -1.67 -0.51 -7.16
C VAL A 45 -2.24 0.64 -8.01
N LEU A 46 -2.30 1.86 -7.47
CA LEU A 46 -2.66 3.05 -8.25
C LEU A 46 -1.52 3.47 -9.20
N LEU A 47 -0.27 3.41 -8.74
CA LEU A 47 0.90 3.63 -9.59
C LEU A 47 0.98 2.59 -10.70
N TYR A 48 0.74 1.32 -10.38
CA TYR A 48 0.63 0.24 -11.34
C TYR A 48 -0.38 0.58 -12.45
N ALA A 49 -1.60 0.95 -12.05
CA ALA A 49 -2.69 1.29 -12.96
C ALA A 49 -2.35 2.48 -13.87
N SER A 50 -1.56 3.43 -13.37
CA SER A 50 -1.10 4.61 -14.12
C SER A 50 0.01 4.31 -15.13
N LYS A 51 0.74 3.21 -14.95
CA LYS A 51 1.93 2.87 -15.76
C LYS A 51 1.63 1.80 -16.81
N TYR A 52 0.82 0.81 -16.45
CA TYR A 52 0.71 -0.44 -17.21
C TYR A 52 -0.62 -0.65 -17.92
N HIS A 53 -1.71 -0.10 -17.37
CA HIS A 53 -3.03 -0.06 -17.99
C HIS A 53 -3.64 -1.40 -18.43
N ASP A 54 -3.16 -2.54 -17.94
CA ASP A 54 -3.62 -3.87 -18.37
C ASP A 54 -4.37 -4.66 -17.30
N VAL A 55 -4.54 -4.10 -16.10
CA VAL A 55 -5.47 -4.61 -15.09
C VAL A 55 -6.73 -3.75 -15.07
N PRO A 56 -7.91 -4.31 -15.40
CA PRO A 56 -9.16 -3.55 -15.49
C PRO A 56 -9.68 -2.96 -14.18
N THR A 57 -9.38 -3.58 -13.04
CA THR A 57 -9.94 -3.21 -11.74
C THR A 57 -8.86 -3.03 -10.68
N ILE A 58 -8.89 -1.91 -9.97
CA ILE A 58 -7.93 -1.54 -8.93
C ILE A 58 -8.66 -1.27 -7.63
N ILE A 59 -8.17 -1.84 -6.54
CA ILE A 59 -8.71 -1.63 -5.20
C ILE A 59 -7.61 -1.08 -4.29
N ASN A 60 -7.73 0.19 -3.97
CA ASN A 60 -6.88 0.91 -3.01
C ASN A 60 -7.53 0.86 -1.62
N VAL A 61 -6.92 0.18 -0.65
CA VAL A 61 -7.39 0.15 0.73
C VAL A 61 -6.43 0.96 1.59
N ALA A 62 -6.91 2.01 2.26
CA ALA A 62 -6.11 2.84 3.16
C ALA A 62 -4.80 3.42 2.55
N GLY A 63 -4.74 3.66 1.23
CA GLY A 63 -3.55 4.22 0.59
C GLY A 63 -3.33 5.70 0.86
N SER A 64 -2.07 6.14 0.78
CA SER A 64 -1.68 7.54 0.97
C SER A 64 -1.67 8.28 -0.38
N TYR A 65 -2.33 9.44 -0.43
CA TYR A 65 -2.34 10.35 -1.56
C TYR A 65 -1.08 11.22 -1.59
N ASP A 66 -0.54 11.58 -0.43
CA ASP A 66 0.73 12.28 -0.35
C ASP A 66 1.75 11.45 0.44
N PRO A 67 2.60 10.66 -0.24
CA PRO A 67 3.56 9.79 0.43
C PRO A 67 4.63 10.57 1.22
N LYS A 68 4.68 11.90 1.10
CA LYS A 68 5.59 12.77 1.87
C LYS A 68 5.09 13.01 3.29
N LYS A 69 3.78 12.89 3.53
CA LYS A 69 3.18 13.06 4.86
C LYS A 69 3.68 11.96 5.80
N GLY A 70 3.85 12.30 7.07
CA GLY A 70 4.23 11.34 8.11
C GLY A 70 5.72 10.97 8.13
N ILE A 71 6.54 11.44 7.19
CA ILE A 71 7.96 11.05 7.13
C ILE A 71 8.72 11.57 8.35
N ALA A 72 8.53 12.83 8.73
CA ALA A 72 9.24 13.41 9.87
C ALA A 72 8.79 12.80 11.21
N GLU A 73 7.52 12.43 11.31
CA GLU A 73 6.95 11.72 12.46
C GLU A 73 7.55 10.32 12.59
N ARG A 74 7.84 9.65 11.47
CA ARG A 74 8.39 8.27 11.43
C ARG A 74 9.91 8.21 11.55
N LEU A 75 10.62 9.13 10.89
CA LEU A 75 12.09 9.09 10.75
C LEU A 75 12.82 10.11 11.62
N GLY A 76 12.10 10.98 12.33
CA GLY A 76 12.66 12.10 13.07
C GLY A 76 12.70 13.39 12.23
N LYS A 77 12.78 14.55 12.90
CA LYS A 77 12.74 15.87 12.22
C LYS A 77 14.00 16.18 11.43
N ASP A 78 15.11 15.58 11.82
CA ASP A 78 16.46 15.68 11.25
C ASP A 78 16.77 14.57 10.23
N PHE A 79 15.76 13.80 9.80
CA PHE A 79 15.95 12.65 8.91
C PHE A 79 16.77 12.97 7.66
N MET A 80 16.57 14.15 7.05
CA MET A 80 17.32 14.57 5.87
C MET A 80 18.81 14.84 6.16
N GLU A 81 19.15 15.29 7.36
CA GLU A 81 20.53 15.53 7.77
C GLU A 81 21.24 14.22 8.08
N VAL A 82 20.58 13.33 8.84
CA VAL A 82 21.08 12.00 9.17
C VAL A 82 21.31 11.17 7.91
N ILE A 83 20.33 11.10 7.01
CA ILE A 83 20.44 10.26 5.82
C ILE A 83 21.50 10.76 4.83
N LYS A 84 21.74 12.08 4.74
CA LYS A 84 22.82 12.64 3.91
C LYS A 84 24.21 12.41 4.50
N ARG A 85 24.31 12.35 5.83
CA ARG A 85 25.56 12.09 6.53
C ARG A 85 25.93 10.61 6.46
N ASP A 86 24.97 9.73 6.72
CA ASP A 86 25.20 8.31 6.98
C ASP A 86 24.80 7.41 5.80
N GLY A 87 24.07 7.94 4.81
CA GLY A 87 23.55 7.22 3.65
C GLY A 87 22.29 6.39 3.93
N PHE A 88 21.95 6.20 5.22
CA PHE A 88 20.78 5.43 5.66
C PHE A 88 20.30 5.84 7.05
N ILE A 89 19.07 5.43 7.39
CA ILE A 89 18.49 5.48 8.74
C ILE A 89 17.99 4.08 9.08
N ASP A 90 18.45 3.54 10.20
CA ASP A 90 17.87 2.31 10.75
C ASP A 90 16.67 2.66 11.64
N VAL A 91 15.53 2.07 11.32
CA VAL A 91 14.27 2.31 12.02
C VAL A 91 13.89 1.05 12.78
N VAL A 92 13.63 1.21 14.07
CA VAL A 92 13.15 0.12 14.94
C VAL A 92 11.65 0.31 15.16
N SER A 93 10.90 -0.75 14.87
CA SER A 93 9.47 -0.84 15.08
C SER A 93 9.11 -1.96 16.04
N LYS A 94 7.82 -2.08 16.36
CA LYS A 94 7.31 -3.22 17.16
C LYS A 94 7.44 -4.57 16.45
N LYS A 95 7.50 -4.60 15.10
CA LYS A 95 7.56 -5.83 14.30
C LYS A 95 8.95 -6.15 13.75
N GLY A 96 9.92 -5.24 13.84
CA GLY A 96 11.31 -5.51 13.46
C GLY A 96 12.20 -4.28 13.34
N GLN A 97 13.35 -4.46 12.69
CA GLN A 97 14.24 -3.37 12.29
C GLN A 97 14.33 -3.35 10.76
N PHE A 98 14.19 -2.18 10.17
CA PHE A 98 14.39 -1.99 8.74
C PHE A 98 15.28 -0.79 8.46
N ARG A 99 15.88 -0.76 7.27
CA ARG A 99 16.79 0.30 6.84
C ARG A 99 16.15 1.16 5.76
N VAL A 100 16.18 2.47 5.96
CA VAL A 100 15.79 3.47 4.96
C VAL A 100 17.06 3.98 4.29
N THR A 101 17.26 3.69 3.02
CA THR A 101 18.39 4.23 2.23
C THR A 101 18.05 5.60 1.66
N GLU A 102 19.07 6.42 1.38
CA GLU A 102 18.87 7.70 0.68
C GLU A 102 18.11 7.50 -0.64
N GLU A 103 18.46 6.48 -1.42
CA GLU A 103 17.77 6.12 -2.67
C GLU A 103 16.27 5.89 -2.45
N SER A 104 15.90 5.01 -1.51
CA SER A 104 14.50 4.68 -1.23
C SER A 104 13.72 5.91 -0.74
N LEU A 105 14.33 6.75 0.10
CA LEU A 105 13.69 7.97 0.59
C LEU A 105 13.47 8.98 -0.54
N MET A 106 14.47 9.19 -1.39
CA MET A 106 14.38 10.13 -2.51
C MET A 106 13.37 9.66 -3.56
N GLU A 107 13.26 8.35 -3.80
CA GLU A 107 12.19 7.78 -4.63
C GLU A 107 10.82 8.13 -4.06
N ARG A 108 10.59 7.85 -2.77
CA ARG A 108 9.33 8.17 -2.08
C ARG A 108 8.99 9.65 -2.17
N LEU A 109 9.97 10.53 -1.98
CA LEU A 109 9.79 11.99 -2.07
C LEU A 109 9.53 12.47 -3.51
N SER A 110 9.95 11.70 -4.51
CA SER A 110 9.71 12.00 -5.93
C SER A 110 8.35 11.50 -6.43
N THR A 111 7.72 10.56 -5.71
CA THR A 111 6.42 9.97 -6.10
C THR A 111 5.31 11.00 -6.09
N ASP A 112 4.72 11.24 -7.26
CA ASP A 112 3.58 12.12 -7.48
C ASP A 112 2.32 11.31 -7.76
N MET A 113 1.57 11.03 -6.70
CA MET A 113 0.30 10.31 -6.82
C MET A 113 -0.77 11.10 -7.56
N HIS A 114 -0.71 12.44 -7.57
CA HIS A 114 -1.67 13.26 -8.30
C HIS A 114 -1.52 13.05 -9.80
N ALA A 115 -0.29 13.17 -10.30
CA ALA A 115 0.02 12.91 -11.71
C ALA A 115 -0.28 11.46 -12.10
N ALA A 116 0.05 10.49 -11.24
CA ALA A 116 -0.27 9.08 -11.48
C ALA A 116 -1.77 8.83 -11.61
N CYS A 117 -2.57 9.34 -10.66
CA CYS A 117 -4.02 9.17 -10.66
C CYS A 117 -4.71 9.81 -11.87
N LEU A 118 -4.22 10.97 -12.34
CA LEU A 118 -4.71 11.60 -13.57
C LEU A 118 -4.37 10.79 -14.84
N SER A 119 -3.34 9.95 -14.77
CA SER A 119 -2.88 9.11 -15.88
C SER A 119 -3.60 7.75 -15.93
N ILE A 120 -4.39 7.39 -14.92
CA ILE A 120 -5.19 6.17 -14.93
C ILE A 120 -6.21 6.23 -16.07
N GLU A 121 -6.23 5.19 -16.90
CA GLU A 121 -7.16 5.09 -18.03
C GLU A 121 -8.61 5.12 -17.59
N LYS A 122 -9.47 5.80 -18.37
CA LYS A 122 -10.90 5.92 -18.08
C LYS A 122 -11.64 4.58 -18.01
N GLY A 123 -11.14 3.57 -18.72
CA GLY A 123 -11.69 2.22 -18.71
C GLY A 123 -11.36 1.42 -17.44
N CYS A 124 -10.37 1.86 -16.66
CA CYS A 124 -9.97 1.21 -15.42
C CYS A 124 -10.94 1.58 -14.29
N ARG A 125 -11.55 0.59 -13.63
CA ARG A 125 -12.44 0.77 -12.48
C ARG A 125 -11.59 0.86 -11.22
N VAL A 126 -11.80 1.91 -10.42
CA VAL A 126 -11.06 2.09 -9.18
C VAL A 126 -12.01 2.13 -7.99
N LEU A 127 -11.75 1.33 -6.97
CA LEU A 127 -12.36 1.44 -5.65
C LEU A 127 -11.32 1.96 -4.67
N THR A 128 -11.70 2.93 -3.84
CA THR A 128 -10.98 3.25 -2.61
C THR A 128 -11.84 2.92 -1.41
N VAL A 129 -11.30 2.12 -0.48
CA VAL A 129 -11.91 1.84 0.83
C VAL A 129 -11.01 2.43 1.91
N HIS A 130 -11.60 3.19 2.85
CA HIS A 130 -10.83 3.84 3.91
C HIS A 130 -11.59 3.81 5.24
N GLY A 131 -10.88 3.68 6.35
CA GLY A 131 -11.46 3.80 7.69
C GLY A 131 -11.54 5.26 8.14
N SER A 132 -12.69 5.71 8.63
CA SER A 132 -12.85 7.09 9.13
C SER A 132 -12.04 7.38 10.41
N SER A 133 -11.64 6.34 11.15
CA SER A 133 -10.82 6.42 12.36
C SER A 133 -9.37 5.96 12.12
N ASP A 134 -8.90 6.00 10.87
CA ASP A 134 -7.51 5.71 10.54
C ASP A 134 -6.57 6.78 11.14
N GLU A 135 -5.75 6.35 12.10
CA GLU A 135 -4.81 7.20 12.83
C GLU A 135 -3.46 7.40 12.11
N PHE A 136 -3.20 6.66 11.03
CA PHE A 136 -1.93 6.69 10.30
C PHE A 136 -2.04 7.41 8.96
N ILE A 137 -3.14 7.20 8.24
CA ILE A 137 -3.43 7.84 6.96
C ILE A 137 -4.83 8.47 7.05
N SER A 138 -4.86 9.79 7.05
CA SER A 138 -6.09 10.59 7.10
C SER A 138 -7.09 10.15 6.03
N VAL A 139 -8.38 10.07 6.39
CA VAL A 139 -9.47 9.77 5.44
C VAL A 139 -9.55 10.77 4.28
N GLU A 140 -8.99 11.96 4.47
CA GLU A 140 -8.80 13.03 3.50
C GLU A 140 -7.99 12.60 2.28
N ASP A 141 -7.04 11.67 2.44
CA ASP A 141 -6.30 11.10 1.33
C ASP A 141 -7.24 10.30 0.40
N ALA A 142 -8.23 9.58 0.95
CA ALA A 142 -9.24 8.88 0.16
C ALA A 142 -10.17 9.85 -0.60
N PHE A 143 -10.56 10.96 0.02
CA PHE A 143 -11.31 12.01 -0.68
C PHE A 143 -10.49 12.67 -1.80
N ALA A 144 -9.19 12.84 -1.60
CA ALA A 144 -8.30 13.39 -2.62
C ALA A 144 -8.21 12.47 -3.85
N PHE A 145 -8.10 11.14 -3.66
CA PHE A 145 -8.17 10.18 -4.76
C PHE A 145 -9.51 10.25 -5.50
N ALA A 146 -10.62 10.20 -4.77
CA ALA A 146 -11.97 10.19 -5.34
C ALA A 146 -12.27 11.44 -6.19
N LYS A 147 -11.65 12.56 -5.86
CA LYS A 147 -11.81 13.82 -6.59
C LYS A 147 -11.17 13.81 -7.98
N ILE A 148 -10.08 13.06 -8.17
CA ILE A 148 -9.24 13.17 -9.38
C ILE A 148 -9.28 11.95 -10.28
N ILE A 149 -9.58 10.77 -9.74
CA ILE A 149 -9.64 9.53 -10.53
C ILE A 149 -10.98 9.49 -11.26
N PRO A 150 -11.00 9.34 -12.60
CA PRO A 150 -12.21 9.56 -13.40
C PRO A 150 -13.31 8.48 -13.25
N ASN A 151 -12.92 7.21 -13.06
CA ASN A 151 -13.83 6.08 -12.90
C ASN A 151 -13.65 5.45 -11.51
N HIS A 152 -14.04 6.23 -10.49
CA HIS A 152 -13.74 5.96 -9.09
C HIS A 152 -15.01 5.75 -8.27
N LYS A 153 -14.94 4.80 -7.35
CA LYS A 153 -15.89 4.64 -6.25
C LYS A 153 -15.16 4.79 -4.92
N LEU A 154 -15.71 5.61 -4.03
CA LEU A 154 -15.23 5.75 -2.66
C LEU A 154 -16.18 5.02 -1.70
N HIS A 155 -15.60 4.31 -0.74
CA HIS A 155 -16.33 3.75 0.38
C HIS A 155 -15.59 4.04 1.69
N ILE A 156 -16.25 4.72 2.62
CA ILE A 156 -15.70 5.00 3.95
C ILE A 156 -16.37 4.07 4.94
N ILE A 157 -15.57 3.31 5.69
CA ILE A 157 -16.06 2.47 6.78
C ILE A 157 -16.01 3.30 8.06
N GLU A 158 -17.19 3.57 8.62
CA GLU A 158 -17.33 4.41 9.82
C GLU A 158 -16.72 3.69 11.04
N GLY A 159 -15.91 4.39 11.82
CA GLY A 159 -15.22 3.84 12.99
C GLY A 159 -14.04 2.90 12.71
N ALA A 160 -13.76 2.52 11.46
CA ALA A 160 -12.64 1.64 11.14
C ALA A 160 -11.28 2.33 11.31
N ASP A 161 -10.35 1.61 11.91
CA ASP A 161 -8.93 1.92 12.02
C ASP A 161 -8.17 1.51 10.74
N HIS A 162 -6.89 1.81 10.68
CA HIS A 162 -6.04 1.54 9.51
C HIS A 162 -5.97 0.06 9.11
N GLU A 163 -5.96 -0.83 10.10
CA GLU A 163 -5.90 -2.29 9.92
C GLU A 163 -7.31 -2.92 9.79
N PHE A 164 -8.37 -2.11 9.88
CA PHE A 164 -9.76 -2.56 9.92
C PHE A 164 -10.00 -3.65 10.97
N SER A 165 -9.32 -3.59 12.12
CA SER A 165 -9.23 -4.66 13.14
C SER A 165 -10.60 -5.16 13.62
N LYS A 166 -11.62 -4.28 13.62
CA LYS A 166 -13.01 -4.59 14.01
C LYS A 166 -14.00 -4.57 12.86
N HIS A 167 -13.53 -4.33 11.63
CA HIS A 167 -14.34 -4.11 10.44
C HIS A 167 -13.90 -4.97 9.25
N GLN A 168 -13.11 -6.03 9.48
CA GLN A 168 -12.60 -6.90 8.41
C GLN A 168 -13.73 -7.54 7.59
N ALA A 169 -14.83 -7.94 8.23
CA ALA A 169 -15.99 -8.52 7.54
C ALA A 169 -16.67 -7.49 6.61
N GLU A 170 -16.82 -6.25 7.07
CA GLU A 170 -17.40 -5.17 6.27
C GLU A 170 -16.48 -4.78 5.11
N LEU A 171 -15.16 -4.72 5.35
CA LEU A 171 -14.18 -4.52 4.29
C LEU A 171 -14.25 -5.62 3.22
N ALA A 172 -14.31 -6.90 3.62
CA ALA A 172 -14.48 -8.02 2.70
C ALA A 172 -15.75 -7.87 1.86
N GLU A 173 -16.87 -7.54 2.51
CA GLU A 173 -18.17 -7.36 1.85
C GLU A 173 -18.10 -6.26 0.78
N VAL A 174 -17.54 -5.09 1.11
CA VAL A 174 -17.39 -3.95 0.20
C VAL A 174 -16.54 -4.32 -1.01
N VAL A 175 -15.39 -4.95 -0.77
CA VAL A 175 -14.45 -5.39 -1.82
C VAL A 175 -15.11 -6.41 -2.73
N LEU A 176 -15.74 -7.44 -2.18
CA LEU A 176 -16.38 -8.50 -2.96
C LEU A 176 -17.55 -7.98 -3.80
N ASN A 177 -18.38 -7.10 -3.25
CA ASN A 177 -19.47 -6.48 -3.99
C ASN A 177 -18.95 -5.70 -5.19
N PHE A 178 -17.84 -4.96 -5.02
CA PHE A 178 -17.23 -4.23 -6.13
C PHE A 178 -16.63 -5.14 -7.21
N ILE A 179 -16.04 -6.27 -6.82
CA ILE A 179 -15.55 -7.27 -7.77
C ILE A 179 -16.71 -7.95 -8.52
N LYS A 180 -17.81 -8.29 -7.84
CA LYS A 180 -18.97 -8.95 -8.46
C LYS A 180 -19.67 -8.07 -9.49
N THR A 181 -19.78 -6.75 -9.25
CA THR A 181 -20.37 -5.82 -10.23
C THR A 181 -19.58 -5.79 -11.56
N PHE A 182 -18.25 -5.99 -11.54
CA PHE A 182 -17.45 -6.10 -12.77
C PHE A 182 -17.86 -7.32 -13.62
N ILE A 183 -18.00 -8.48 -12.96
CA ILE A 183 -18.35 -9.73 -13.63
C ILE A 183 -19.75 -9.64 -14.25
N GLN A 184 -20.64 -8.87 -13.61
CA GLN A 184 -22.01 -8.64 -14.06
C GLN A 184 -22.08 -7.59 -15.19
N GLU A 185 -21.30 -6.52 -15.16
CA GLU A 185 -21.23 -5.54 -16.26
C GLU A 185 -20.69 -6.13 -17.58
N GLY A 186 -19.99 -7.27 -17.51
CA GLY A 186 -19.54 -8.06 -18.67
C GLY A 186 -20.55 -9.11 -19.19
N LYS A 187 -21.74 -9.24 -18.57
CA LYS A 187 -22.81 -10.16 -18.99
C LYS A 187 -24.17 -9.45 -18.86
N ASP A 188 -24.92 -9.29 -19.95
CA ASP A 188 -26.32 -8.85 -19.89
C ASP A 188 -27.08 -9.66 -18.82
N PHE A 189 -27.62 -9.04 -17.76
CA PHE A 189 -28.37 -9.79 -16.74
C PHE A 189 -29.53 -9.01 -16.08
N GLU A 190 -30.60 -9.76 -15.79
CA GLU A 190 -31.71 -9.38 -14.91
C GLU A 190 -31.35 -9.60 -13.43
N PRO A 191 -31.84 -8.81 -12.47
CA PRO A 191 -31.32 -8.81 -11.11
C PRO A 191 -31.63 -10.10 -10.34
N LEU A 192 -30.67 -10.59 -9.55
CA LEU A 192 -30.92 -11.50 -8.43
C LEU A 192 -30.78 -10.72 -7.13
N ASP A 193 -31.92 -10.38 -6.52
CA ASP A 193 -31.98 -9.86 -5.17
C ASP A 193 -31.53 -10.95 -4.16
N GLY A 194 -30.61 -10.59 -3.26
CA GLY A 194 -30.42 -11.30 -1.99
C GLY A 194 -29.36 -12.41 -1.90
N ALA A 195 -28.35 -12.45 -2.77
CA ALA A 195 -27.25 -13.43 -2.62
C ALA A 195 -26.24 -12.99 -1.54
N SER A 196 -26.29 -13.63 -0.35
CA SER A 196 -25.23 -13.56 0.66
C SER A 196 -23.98 -14.32 0.20
N PHE A 197 -22.79 -13.87 0.63
CA PHE A 197 -21.52 -14.55 0.36
C PHE A 197 -21.49 -15.97 0.94
N SER A 198 -20.79 -16.88 0.26
CA SER A 198 -20.41 -18.14 0.93
C SER A 198 -19.37 -17.84 2.00
N GLN A 199 -19.35 -18.67 3.04
CA GLN A 199 -18.34 -18.54 4.10
C GLN A 199 -16.93 -18.64 3.51
N ASP A 200 -16.71 -19.54 2.54
CA ASP A 200 -15.41 -19.75 1.89
C ASP A 200 -14.88 -18.51 1.13
N GLU A 201 -15.75 -17.77 0.42
CA GLU A 201 -15.37 -16.53 -0.27
C GLU A 201 -14.95 -15.44 0.72
N THR A 202 -15.63 -15.39 1.87
CA THR A 202 -15.37 -14.41 2.93
C THR A 202 -14.08 -14.74 3.66
N ASP A 203 -13.87 -16.02 3.99
CA ASP A 203 -12.70 -16.52 4.71
C ASP A 203 -11.41 -16.36 3.87
N PHE A 204 -11.48 -16.57 2.55
CA PHE A 204 -10.33 -16.37 1.66
C PHE A 204 -9.81 -14.93 1.66
N LEU A 205 -10.71 -13.95 1.62
CA LEU A 205 -10.32 -12.54 1.69
C LEU A 205 -9.91 -12.10 3.08
N GLN A 206 -10.57 -12.61 4.13
CA GLN A 206 -10.10 -12.38 5.50
C GLN A 206 -8.66 -12.86 5.67
N ASN A 207 -8.30 -14.00 5.08
CA ASN A 207 -6.93 -14.51 5.08
C ASN A 207 -5.98 -13.61 4.26
N ILE A 208 -6.38 -13.14 3.07
CA ILE A 208 -5.57 -12.18 2.28
C ILE A 208 -5.34 -10.88 3.07
N MET A 209 -6.39 -10.36 3.71
CA MET A 209 -6.31 -9.11 4.49
C MET A 209 -5.51 -9.30 5.78
N SER A 210 -5.57 -10.48 6.42
CA SER A 210 -4.77 -10.80 7.60
C SER A 210 -3.29 -11.00 7.26
N ASP A 211 -2.98 -11.53 6.08
CA ASP A 211 -1.59 -11.69 5.62
C ASP A 211 -0.98 -10.34 5.20
N SER A 212 -1.78 -9.41 4.65
CA SER A 212 -1.33 -8.02 4.41
C SER A 212 -1.15 -7.18 5.68
N ASN A 213 -1.72 -7.61 6.82
CA ASN A 213 -1.55 -6.95 8.13
C ASN A 213 -0.16 -7.17 8.77
N THR A 214 0.80 -7.74 8.04
CA THR A 214 2.15 -8.01 8.54
C THR A 214 3.10 -6.81 8.52
N GLU A 215 2.69 -5.64 7.99
CA GLU A 215 3.58 -4.46 7.86
C GLU A 215 3.23 -3.28 8.80
N ASP A 216 4.26 -2.48 9.12
CA ASP A 216 4.48 -1.70 10.34
C ASP A 216 3.61 -0.45 10.59
N ASN A 217 3.36 -0.15 11.88
CA ASN A 217 2.80 1.13 12.32
C ASN A 217 3.14 1.53 13.78
N ASN A 218 4.42 1.49 14.15
CA ASN A 218 4.96 2.26 15.28
C ASN A 218 6.49 2.23 15.24
N ALA A 219 7.10 3.25 14.62
CA ALA A 219 8.53 3.52 14.73
C ALA A 219 8.76 4.56 15.83
N ALA A 220 9.53 4.21 16.85
CA ALA A 220 10.10 5.17 17.77
C ALA A 220 11.62 5.04 17.62
N VAL A 221 12.25 6.05 17.02
CA VAL A 221 13.71 6.16 17.06
C VAL A 221 14.09 6.56 18.49
N PRO A 222 14.83 5.75 19.25
CA PRO A 222 15.36 6.21 20.52
C PRO A 222 16.29 7.40 20.25
N PRO A 223 16.33 8.42 21.14
CA PRO A 223 17.23 9.55 20.97
C PRO A 223 18.67 9.04 20.80
N TYR A 224 19.38 9.61 19.83
CA TYR A 224 20.78 9.34 19.56
C TYR A 224 21.60 9.61 20.84
N ASP A 225 22.13 8.54 21.44
CA ASP A 225 23.03 8.64 22.60
C ASP A 225 24.46 8.80 22.09
N GLU A 226 25.03 9.99 22.23
CA GLU A 226 26.44 10.26 21.89
C GLU A 226 27.45 9.53 22.80
N THR A 227 26.99 8.80 23.83
CA THR A 227 27.85 7.98 24.65
C THR A 227 27.86 6.55 24.13
N HIS A 228 28.72 6.25 23.17
CA HIS A 228 29.49 4.98 23.01
C HIS A 228 30.19 4.99 21.63
N CYS A 229 30.98 6.03 21.38
CA CYS A 229 32.06 5.94 20.41
C CYS A 229 33.33 5.53 21.17
N GLN A 230 33.57 4.23 21.31
CA GLN A 230 34.94 3.76 21.53
C GLN A 230 35.52 3.39 20.17
N PRO A 231 36.63 4.02 19.73
CA PRO A 231 37.32 3.58 18.54
C PRO A 231 37.89 2.20 18.83
N ALA A 232 37.46 1.18 18.09
CA ALA A 232 38.16 -0.08 18.03
C ALA A 232 39.55 0.22 17.44
N ALA A 233 40.54 0.21 18.34
CA ALA A 233 41.94 0.31 17.99
C ALA A 233 42.29 -0.81 16.99
N PHE A 234 42.86 -0.39 15.87
CA PHE A 234 43.76 -1.22 15.10
C PHE A 234 44.90 -1.65 16.01
N ASP A 235 45.06 -2.96 16.21
CA ASP A 235 46.35 -3.59 16.43
C ASP A 235 46.31 -4.96 15.74
N GLY A 236 47.21 -5.12 14.77
CA GLY A 236 47.40 -6.40 14.09
C GLY A 236 48.13 -7.41 14.98
N ILE A 237 48.26 -8.63 14.45
CA ILE A 237 49.41 -9.56 14.50
C ILE A 237 48.86 -11.00 14.33
N TRP A 238 49.30 -11.63 13.21
CA TRP A 238 49.19 -13.03 12.75
C TRP A 238 47.82 -13.71 12.67
#